data_AF-A0A6P4FKY2-F1
#
_entry.id   AF-A0A6P4FKY2-F1
#
_cell.length_a   1.000
_cell.length_b   1.000
_cell.length_c   1.000
_cell.angle_alpha   90.00
_cell.angle_beta   90.00
_cell.angle_gamma   90.00
#
_symmetry.space_group_name_H-M   'P 1'
#
loop_
_entity.id
_entity.type
_entity.pdbx_description
1 polymer ?
#
loop_
_entity_poly.entity_id
_entity_poly.type
_entity_poly.pdbx_seq_one_letter_code
_entity_poly.pdbx_strand_id
1 'polypeptide(L)'
;MNFNCLVVVFLIFALSELTAGQSASDMAAYKQMQQACIKELNIAASDANLLTTDKEVSNPSESVKCYHSCVYKKLGLLGDDGKPNADKIVKFAQLRFSSLPIDKLKALLKSCGATTASTTCDFVFNYEKCVVKGI
;
A
#
# COMPACT_ATOMS: atom_id res chain seq x y z
N MET A 1 -22.09 6.35 -45.20
CA MET A 1 -22.42 5.59 -43.99
C MET A 1 -21.13 5.00 -43.42
N ASN A 2 -20.65 5.61 -42.34
CA ASN A 2 -20.11 4.94 -41.16
C ASN A 2 -18.82 4.08 -41.29
N PHE A 3 -17.74 4.56 -41.92
CA PHE A 3 -16.42 3.91 -41.78
C PHE A 3 -15.63 4.38 -40.54
N ASN A 4 -16.03 5.51 -39.94
CA ASN A 4 -15.34 6.11 -38.79
C ASN A 4 -15.79 5.53 -37.44
N CYS A 5 -16.92 4.80 -37.38
CA CYS A 5 -17.36 4.15 -36.14
C CYS A 5 -16.65 2.83 -35.87
N LEU A 6 -16.27 2.08 -36.91
CA LEU A 6 -15.65 0.74 -36.76
C LEU A 6 -14.24 0.80 -36.17
N VAL A 7 -13.47 1.84 -36.49
CA VAL A 7 -12.10 2.03 -35.96
C VAL A 7 -12.11 2.44 -34.49
N VAL A 8 -13.10 3.25 -34.09
CA VAL A 8 -13.27 3.70 -32.69
C VAL A 8 -13.69 2.53 -31.79
N VAL A 9 -14.49 1.59 -32.29
CA VAL A 9 -14.94 0.41 -31.52
C VAL A 9 -13.79 -0.57 -31.24
N PHE A 10 -12.83 -0.73 -32.16
CA PHE A 10 -11.68 -1.63 -31.98
C PHE A 10 -10.63 -1.10 -31.00
N LEU A 11 -10.43 0.22 -30.94
CA LEU A 11 -9.49 0.86 -30.00
C LEU A 11 -9.97 0.79 -28.54
N ILE A 12 -11.29 0.78 -28.31
CA ILE A 12 -11.85 0.70 -26.95
C ILE A 12 -11.73 -0.73 -26.39
N PHE A 13 -11.78 -1.76 -27.23
CA PHE A 13 -11.71 -3.16 -26.77
C PHE A 13 -10.31 -3.56 -26.25
N ALA A 14 -9.24 -3.00 -26.81
CA ALA A 14 -7.87 -3.26 -26.37
C ALA A 14 -7.51 -2.64 -24.99
N LEU A 15 -8.25 -1.61 -24.54
CA LEU A 15 -8.03 -0.98 -23.23
C LEU A 15 -8.60 -1.80 -22.07
N SER A 16 -9.51 -2.73 -22.35
CA SER A 16 -10.15 -3.59 -21.34
C SER A 16 -9.18 -4.59 -20.69
N GLU A 17 -8.11 -4.97 -21.41
CA GLU A 17 -7.14 -5.98 -20.99
C GLU A 17 -6.04 -5.39 -20.08
N LEU A 18 -5.85 -4.07 -20.07
CA LEU A 18 -4.81 -3.42 -19.27
C LEU A 18 -5.12 -3.39 -17.76
N THR A 19 -6.38 -3.49 -17.36
CA THR A 19 -6.74 -3.35 -15.94
C THR A 19 -6.29 -4.52 -15.08
N ALA A 20 -6.15 -5.72 -15.65
CA ALA A 20 -5.70 -6.91 -14.91
C ALA A 20 -4.17 -7.04 -14.86
N GLY A 21 -3.47 -6.55 -15.89
CA GLY A 21 -2.01 -6.53 -15.91
C GLY A 21 -1.40 -5.51 -14.93
N GLN A 22 -2.10 -4.39 -14.73
CA GLN A 22 -1.62 -3.33 -13.85
C GLN A 22 -1.60 -3.77 -12.37
N SER A 23 -2.67 -4.43 -11.90
CA SER A 23 -2.76 -4.89 -10.50
C SER A 23 -1.74 -5.97 -10.15
N ALA A 24 -1.45 -6.91 -11.06
CA ALA A 24 -0.41 -7.91 -10.85
C ALA A 24 1.00 -7.30 -10.79
N SER A 25 1.28 -6.32 -11.64
CA SER A 25 2.54 -5.56 -11.64
C SER A 25 2.69 -4.72 -10.36
N ASP A 26 1.61 -4.08 -9.90
CA ASP A 26 1.60 -3.27 -8.68
C ASP A 26 1.85 -4.14 -7.42
N MET A 27 1.30 -5.36 -7.38
CA MET A 27 1.56 -6.32 -6.30
C MET A 27 3.00 -6.86 -6.31
N ALA A 28 3.58 -7.09 -7.49
CA ALA A 28 4.97 -7.49 -7.61
C ALA A 28 5.92 -6.38 -7.17
N ALA A 29 5.63 -5.13 -7.58
CA ALA A 29 6.36 -3.94 -7.13
C ALA A 29 6.27 -3.78 -5.61
N TYR A 30 5.09 -4.00 -5.02
CA TYR A 30 4.92 -3.98 -3.57
C TYR A 30 5.83 -4.98 -2.86
N LYS A 31 5.82 -6.26 -3.28
CA LYS A 31 6.70 -7.29 -2.71
C LYS A 31 8.19 -6.93 -2.86
N GLN A 32 8.57 -6.34 -3.99
CA GLN A 32 9.95 -5.88 -4.19
C GLN A 32 10.33 -4.79 -3.19
N MET A 33 9.44 -3.81 -2.94
CA MET A 33 9.69 -2.75 -1.95
C MET A 33 9.76 -3.30 -0.52
N GLN A 34 8.92 -4.27 -0.18
CA GLN A 34 8.99 -4.99 1.09
C GLN A 34 10.38 -5.64 1.29
N GLN A 35 10.86 -6.40 0.31
CA GLN A 35 12.17 -7.06 0.38
C GLN A 35 13.32 -6.05 0.45
N ALA A 36 13.23 -4.94 -0.30
CA ALA A 36 14.22 -3.88 -0.23
C ALA A 36 14.30 -3.27 1.18
N CYS A 37 13.16 -3.02 1.83
CA CYS A 37 13.10 -2.47 3.18
C CYS A 37 13.55 -3.45 4.26
N ILE A 38 13.24 -4.75 4.14
CA ILE A 38 13.78 -5.79 5.04
C ILE A 38 15.31 -5.78 5.01
N LYS A 39 15.89 -5.70 3.80
CA LYS A 39 17.35 -5.68 3.61
C LYS A 39 17.98 -4.37 4.12
N GLU A 40 17.38 -3.23 3.81
CA GLU A 40 17.87 -1.89 4.20
C GLU A 40 17.86 -1.70 5.72
N LEU A 41 16.81 -2.19 6.40
CA LEU A 41 16.63 -2.07 7.85
C LEU A 41 17.21 -3.25 8.63
N ASN A 42 17.82 -4.23 7.94
CA ASN A 42 18.41 -5.43 8.53
C ASN A 42 17.43 -6.16 9.47
N ILE A 43 16.19 -6.37 8.99
CA ILE A 43 15.15 -7.04 9.77
C ILE A 43 15.39 -8.56 9.74
N ALA A 44 15.29 -9.20 10.91
CA ALA A 44 15.44 -10.64 11.04
C ALA A 44 14.38 -11.38 10.21
N ALA A 45 14.76 -12.53 9.62
CA ALA A 45 13.87 -13.30 8.75
C ALA A 45 12.57 -13.74 9.45
N SER A 46 12.62 -13.99 10.77
CA SER A 46 11.45 -14.31 11.59
C SER A 46 10.42 -13.19 11.59
N ASP A 47 10.86 -11.94 11.76
CA ASP A 47 9.99 -10.77 11.81
C ASP A 47 9.54 -10.35 10.41
N ALA A 48 10.44 -10.46 9.42
CA ALA A 48 10.14 -10.19 8.01
C ALA A 48 8.98 -11.06 7.48
N ASN A 49 8.93 -12.34 7.85
CA ASN A 49 7.83 -13.23 7.47
C ASN A 49 6.49 -12.79 8.08
N LEU A 50 6.49 -12.27 9.31
CA LEU A 50 5.29 -11.74 9.93
C LEU A 50 4.84 -10.44 9.25
N LEU A 51 5.77 -9.51 9.01
CA LEU A 51 5.51 -8.23 8.36
C LEU A 51 4.99 -8.35 6.93
N THR A 52 5.47 -9.34 6.16
CA THR A 52 5.04 -9.56 4.77
C THR A 52 3.70 -10.29 4.68
N THR A 53 3.22 -10.87 5.78
CA THR A 53 1.93 -11.56 5.88
C THR A 53 0.92 -10.82 6.76
N ASP A 54 1.20 -9.54 7.05
CA ASP A 54 0.35 -8.66 7.87
C ASP A 54 0.08 -9.18 9.28
N LYS A 55 0.98 -10.03 9.78
CA LYS A 55 0.94 -10.53 11.15
C LYS A 55 1.70 -9.58 12.07
N GLU A 56 1.18 -9.46 13.29
CA GLU A 56 1.81 -8.65 14.31
C GLU A 56 3.15 -9.29 14.75
N VAL A 57 4.17 -8.44 14.87
CA VAL A 57 5.44 -8.79 15.53
C VAL A 57 5.34 -8.39 16.99
N SER A 58 5.45 -9.36 17.90
CA SER A 58 5.49 -9.10 19.34
C SER A 58 6.77 -8.39 19.72
N ASN A 59 6.66 -7.30 20.50
CA ASN A 59 7.78 -6.48 20.95
C ASN A 59 8.69 -5.98 19.79
N PRO A 60 8.14 -5.20 18.84
CA PRO A 60 8.85 -4.83 17.62
C PRO A 60 10.06 -3.95 17.93
N SER A 61 11.20 -4.29 17.32
CA SER A 61 12.38 -3.42 17.30
C SER A 61 12.10 -2.11 16.55
N GLU A 62 12.98 -1.13 16.70
CA GLU A 62 12.87 0.13 15.96
C GLU A 62 12.88 -0.08 14.44
N SER A 63 13.73 -0.99 13.93
CA SER A 63 13.77 -1.37 12.52
C SER A 63 12.46 -2.01 12.05
N VAL A 64 11.82 -2.85 12.88
CA VAL A 64 10.49 -3.41 12.57
C VAL A 64 9.42 -2.32 12.50
N LYS A 65 9.43 -1.34 13.42
CA LYS A 65 8.51 -0.20 13.37
C LYS A 65 8.72 0.67 12.14
N CYS A 66 9.97 0.86 11.72
CA CYS A 66 10.30 1.65 10.54
C CYS A 66 10.04 0.94 9.21
N TYR A 67 9.76 -0.37 9.22
CA TYR A 67 9.52 -1.14 8.00
C TYR A 67 8.43 -0.53 7.11
N HIS A 68 7.24 -0.29 7.65
CA HIS A 68 6.13 0.25 6.86
C HIS A 68 6.40 1.67 6.41
N SER A 69 7.11 2.48 7.21
CA SER A 69 7.58 3.81 6.77
C SER A 69 8.51 3.72 5.58
N CYS A 70 9.46 2.78 5.58
CA CYS A 70 10.35 2.55 4.44
C CYS A 70 9.56 2.15 3.18
N VAL A 71 8.62 1.21 3.32
CA VAL A 71 7.80 0.76 2.19
C VAL A 71 6.95 1.90 1.64
N TYR A 72 6.31 2.67 2.53
CA TYR A 72 5.49 3.83 2.16
C TYR A 72 6.31 4.91 1.44
N LYS A 73 7.55 5.18 1.88
CA LYS A 73 8.45 6.11 1.18
C LYS A 73 8.80 5.60 -0.22
N LYS A 74 9.16 4.32 -0.37
CA LYS A 74 9.52 3.75 -1.68
C LYS A 74 8.33 3.69 -2.65
N LEU A 75 7.11 3.58 -2.14
CA LEU A 75 5.86 3.67 -2.91
C LEU A 75 5.40 5.12 -3.14
N GLY A 76 6.08 6.10 -2.55
CA GLY A 76 5.72 7.52 -2.63
C GLY A 76 4.38 7.85 -1.95
N LEU A 77 3.97 7.05 -0.96
CA LEU A 77 2.80 7.27 -0.11
C LEU A 77 3.06 8.30 0.99
N LEU A 78 4.33 8.53 1.31
CA LEU A 78 4.80 9.64 2.12
C LEU A 78 5.51 10.63 1.21
N GLY A 79 5.20 11.92 1.33
CA GLY A 79 5.96 12.99 0.71
C GLY A 79 7.35 13.12 1.32
N ASP A 80 8.22 13.92 0.70
CA ASP A 80 9.59 14.16 1.16
C ASP A 80 9.65 14.82 2.55
N ASP A 81 8.58 15.53 2.92
CA ASP A 81 8.36 16.12 4.25
C ASP A 81 7.80 15.11 5.28
N GLY A 82 7.69 13.84 4.89
CA GLY A 82 7.12 12.78 5.73
C GLY A 82 5.60 12.83 5.86
N LYS A 83 4.90 13.70 5.11
CA LYS A 83 3.44 13.79 5.19
C LYS A 83 2.75 12.71 4.34
N PRO A 84 1.62 12.14 4.80
CA PRO A 84 0.87 11.16 4.04
C PRO A 84 0.25 11.75 2.76
N ASN A 85 0.36 11.04 1.64
CA ASN A 85 -0.37 11.32 0.41
C ASN A 85 -1.68 10.52 0.40
N ALA A 86 -2.78 11.17 0.81
CA ALA A 86 -4.07 10.52 0.99
C ALA A 86 -4.60 9.81 -0.27
N ASP A 87 -4.46 10.40 -1.46
CA ASP A 87 -4.94 9.79 -2.71
C ASP A 87 -4.19 8.49 -3.02
N LYS A 88 -2.87 8.52 -2.91
CA LYS A 88 -2.04 7.34 -3.15
C LYS A 88 -2.25 6.26 -2.09
N ILE A 89 -2.45 6.64 -0.82
CA ILE A 89 -2.73 5.70 0.27
C ILE A 89 -4.07 4.99 0.02
N VAL A 90 -5.11 5.71 -0.41
CA VAL A 90 -6.40 5.10 -0.74
C VAL A 90 -6.24 4.12 -1.91
N LYS A 91 -5.56 4.51 -3.00
CA LYS A 91 -5.31 3.62 -4.14
C LYS A 91 -4.53 2.36 -3.73
N PHE A 92 -3.45 2.54 -2.97
CA PHE A 92 -2.65 1.43 -2.46
C PHE A 92 -3.48 0.49 -1.58
N ALA A 93 -4.27 1.05 -0.67
CA ALA A 93 -5.14 0.27 0.19
C ALA A 93 -6.24 -0.47 -0.60
N GLN A 94 -6.77 0.10 -1.68
CA GLN A 94 -7.73 -0.59 -2.56
C GLN A 94 -7.10 -1.75 -3.31
N LEU A 95 -5.84 -1.60 -3.74
CA LEU A 95 -5.09 -2.68 -4.38
C LEU A 95 -4.82 -3.82 -3.39
N ARG A 96 -4.52 -3.48 -2.14
CA ARG A 96 -4.21 -4.43 -1.05
C ARG A 96 -5.45 -5.10 -0.45
N PHE A 97 -6.55 -4.35 -0.34
CA PHE A 97 -7.81 -4.78 0.25
C PHE A 97 -8.95 -4.67 -0.77
N SER A 98 -8.77 -5.28 -1.94
CA SER A 98 -9.69 -5.19 -3.09
C SER A 98 -11.10 -5.70 -2.80
N SER A 99 -11.26 -6.52 -1.76
CA SER A 99 -12.55 -7.06 -1.32
C SER A 99 -13.39 -6.08 -0.50
N LEU A 100 -12.81 -4.96 -0.03
CA LEU A 100 -13.53 -3.97 0.75
C LEU A 100 -14.12 -2.85 -0.11
N PRO A 101 -15.35 -2.40 0.19
CA PRO A 101 -15.93 -1.23 -0.49
C PRO A 101 -15.12 0.03 -0.17
N ILE A 102 -14.89 0.86 -1.19
CA ILE A 102 -14.01 2.03 -1.12
C ILE A 102 -14.41 3.02 -0.01
N ASP A 103 -15.71 3.21 0.25
CA ASP A 103 -16.19 4.10 1.30
C ASP A 103 -15.83 3.63 2.70
N LYS A 104 -15.93 2.32 2.96
CA LYS A 104 -15.51 1.75 4.25
C LYS A 104 -14.00 1.82 4.41
N LEU A 105 -13.26 1.57 3.32
CA LEU A 105 -11.81 1.69 3.33
C LEU A 105 -11.37 3.13 3.63
N LYS A 106 -11.95 4.13 2.94
CA LYS A 106 -11.67 5.55 3.20
C LYS A 106 -12.01 5.95 4.65
N ALA A 107 -13.13 5.48 5.19
CA ALA A 107 -13.50 5.74 6.58
C ALA A 107 -12.50 5.15 7.57
N LEU A 108 -12.04 3.91 7.33
CA LEU A 108 -11.02 3.24 8.15
C LEU A 108 -9.66 3.95 8.07
N LEU A 109 -9.18 4.27 6.86
CA LEU A 109 -7.92 5.00 6.68
C LEU A 109 -7.97 6.37 7.37
N LYS A 110 -9.11 7.06 7.34
CA LYS A 110 -9.30 8.33 8.03
C LYS A 110 -9.29 8.17 9.56
N SER A 111 -9.97 7.16 10.11
CA SER A 111 -10.00 6.95 11.55
C SER A 111 -8.62 6.57 12.11
N CYS A 112 -7.88 5.71 11.40
CA CYS A 112 -6.52 5.31 11.79
C CYS A 112 -5.51 6.47 11.67
N GLY A 113 -5.70 7.36 10.69
CA GLY A 113 -4.83 8.52 10.47
C GLY A 113 -5.00 9.65 11.49
N ALA A 114 -5.99 9.58 12.38
CA ALA A 114 -6.19 10.58 13.44
C ALA A 114 -5.24 10.42 14.63
N THR A 115 -4.39 9.38 14.62
CA THR A 115 -3.41 9.11 15.68
C THR A 115 -2.21 10.04 15.57
N THR A 116 -1.67 10.47 16.71
CA THR A 116 -0.40 11.19 16.78
C THR A 116 0.70 10.24 17.25
N ALA A 117 1.92 10.47 16.80
CA ALA A 117 3.08 9.70 17.25
C ALA A 117 4.34 10.56 17.27
N SER A 118 5.32 10.13 18.07
CA SER A 118 6.57 10.85 18.28
C SER A 118 7.50 10.83 17.06
N THR A 119 7.40 9.80 16.23
CA THR A 119 8.21 9.63 15.01
C THR A 119 7.34 9.20 13.84
N THR A 120 7.81 9.42 12.60
CA THR A 120 7.14 8.88 11.39
C THR A 120 7.04 7.36 11.44
N CYS A 121 8.06 6.66 11.95
CA CYS A 121 8.03 5.21 12.09
C CYS A 121 6.92 4.75 13.04
N ASP A 122 6.81 5.36 14.22
CA ASP A 122 5.73 5.03 15.16
C ASP A 122 4.35 5.37 14.60
N PHE A 123 4.22 6.50 13.89
CA PHE A 123 2.97 6.89 13.25
C PHE A 123 2.53 5.84 12.22
N VAL A 124 3.40 5.50 11.27
CA VAL A 124 3.05 4.56 10.19
C VAL A 124 2.86 3.15 10.74
N PHE A 125 3.64 2.73 11.73
CA PHE A 125 3.47 1.44 12.39
C PHE A 125 2.09 1.33 13.07
N ASN A 126 1.72 2.34 13.86
CA ASN A 126 0.42 2.38 14.53
C ASN A 126 -0.74 2.49 13.53
N TYR A 127 -0.53 3.26 12.46
CA TYR A 127 -1.48 3.38 11.35
C TYR A 127 -1.76 2.02 10.69
N GLU A 128 -0.72 1.30 10.28
CA GLU A 128 -0.85 -0.02 9.66
C GLU A 128 -1.51 -1.03 10.59
N LYS A 129 -1.09 -1.07 11.86
CA LYS A 129 -1.73 -1.93 12.87
C LYS A 129 -3.21 -1.63 13.03
N CYS A 130 -3.59 -0.35 13.03
CA CYS A 130 -5.00 0.07 13.09
C CYS A 130 -5.77 -0.36 11.85
N VAL A 131 -5.20 -0.16 10.65
CA VAL A 131 -5.83 -0.54 9.39
C VAL A 131 -6.03 -2.05 9.37
N VAL A 132 -4.98 -2.86 9.53
CA VAL A 132 -5.06 -4.34 9.50
C VAL A 132 -6.07 -4.89 10.50
N LYS A 133 -6.17 -4.31 11.70
CA LYS A 133 -7.16 -4.72 12.71
C LYS A 133 -8.60 -4.36 12.34
N GLY A 134 -8.81 -3.35 11.49
CA GLY A 134 -10.13 -2.87 11.06
C GLY A 134 -10.62 -3.46 9.74
N ILE A 135 -9.79 -4.26 9.05
CA ILE A 135 -10.17 -5.08 7.89
C ILE A 135 -10.86 -6.35 8.39
#